data_AF-A0A2A9KJU0-F1
#
_entry.id   AF-A0A2A9KJU0-F1
#
_cell.length_a   1.000
_cell.length_b   1.000
_cell.length_c   1.000
_cell.angle_alpha   90.00
_cell.angle_beta   90.00
_cell.angle_gamma   90.00
#
_symmetry.space_group_name_H-M   'P 1'
#
loop_
_entity.id
_entity.type
_entity.pdbx_description
1 polymer ?
#
loop_
_entity_poly.entity_id
_entity_poly.type
_entity_poly.pdbx_seq_one_letter_code
_entity_poly.pdbx_strand_id
1 'polypeptide(L)'
;MPHPATMPLFSRFTEKLVNGEPSNPYLEMAVTVFVVAALMVFIARFTCPLLRTLLSKFRPKMMGNNKSHHFLCSALLALLMITDAYAEMWSLAVSKHRSDDRVIIFRYISEFAPNFDRAAKPARIILLWKYASDRGMPSTAEQARMNDLENLLQPVIESDDRANLVLVSTGNNLREWTYYAKSEKQFIAAINQALAGKPPFPIEIHSAADPQWSSYETLIKKVK
;
A
#
# COMPACT_ATOMS: atom_id res chain seq x y z
N MET A 1 -25.77 -21.22 -16.07
CA MET A 1 -25.63 -19.81 -15.63
C MET A 1 -26.99 -19.32 -15.14
N PRO A 2 -27.09 -18.54 -14.04
CA PRO A 2 -28.37 -18.05 -13.55
C PRO A 2 -28.99 -17.03 -14.51
N HIS A 3 -30.33 -16.97 -14.55
CA HIS A 3 -31.07 -16.01 -15.38
C HIS A 3 -30.79 -14.56 -14.92
N PRO A 4 -30.57 -13.58 -15.83
CA PRO A 4 -30.14 -12.23 -15.45
C PRO A 4 -31.06 -11.55 -14.43
N ALA A 5 -32.37 -11.85 -14.50
CA ALA A 5 -33.41 -11.30 -13.63
C ALA A 5 -33.29 -11.66 -12.13
N THR A 6 -32.44 -12.61 -11.74
CA THR A 6 -32.25 -13.02 -10.34
C THR A 6 -30.92 -12.60 -9.75
N MET A 7 -30.06 -11.90 -10.50
CA MET A 7 -28.76 -11.44 -9.99
C MET A 7 -28.84 -10.13 -9.20
N PRO A 8 -27.98 -9.94 -8.17
CA PRO A 8 -27.82 -8.67 -7.45
C PRO A 8 -27.51 -7.52 -8.42
N LEU A 9 -28.04 -6.34 -8.11
CA LEU A 9 -28.01 -5.17 -9.00
C LEU A 9 -26.60 -4.79 -9.47
N PHE A 10 -25.59 -4.96 -8.60
CA PHE A 10 -24.19 -4.67 -8.88
C PHE A 10 -23.61 -5.58 -9.97
N SER A 11 -23.94 -6.87 -9.95
CA SER A 11 -23.43 -7.86 -10.91
C SER A 11 -23.97 -7.65 -12.33
N ARG A 12 -25.22 -7.18 -12.47
CA ARG A 12 -25.77 -6.81 -13.79
C ARG A 12 -25.10 -5.56 -14.37
N PHE A 13 -24.69 -4.64 -13.50
CA PHE A 13 -24.05 -3.40 -13.91
C PHE A 13 -22.66 -3.66 -14.47
N THR A 14 -21.88 -4.53 -13.82
CA THR A 14 -20.56 -4.95 -14.29
C THR A 14 -20.63 -5.73 -15.61
N GLU A 15 -21.65 -6.57 -15.79
CA GLU A 15 -21.81 -7.36 -17.03
C GLU A 15 -22.17 -6.48 -18.25
N LYS A 16 -22.96 -5.41 -18.04
CA LYS A 16 -23.24 -4.43 -19.10
C LYS A 16 -22.02 -3.61 -19.53
N LEU A 17 -21.15 -3.26 -18.57
CA LEU A 17 -19.90 -2.53 -18.85
C LEU A 17 -18.88 -3.40 -19.59
N VAL A 18 -18.79 -4.69 -19.26
CA VAL A 18 -17.89 -5.64 -19.94
C VAL A 18 -18.36 -5.93 -21.38
N ASN A 19 -19.67 -5.92 -21.64
CA ASN A 19 -20.23 -6.21 -22.96
C ASN A 19 -20.35 -5.00 -23.91
N GLY A 20 -19.85 -3.83 -23.50
CA GLY A 20 -19.72 -2.66 -24.38
C GLY A 20 -21.05 -2.02 -24.82
N GLU A 21 -22.15 -2.25 -24.11
CA GLU A 21 -23.39 -1.49 -24.35
C GLU A 21 -23.19 -0.02 -23.91
N PRO A 22 -23.62 0.97 -24.71
CA PRO A 22 -23.46 2.36 -24.34
C PRO A 22 -24.25 2.66 -23.05
N SER A 23 -23.52 3.02 -22.00
CA SER A 23 -24.10 3.35 -20.70
C SER A 23 -24.81 4.71 -20.75
N ASN A 24 -26.05 4.75 -20.26
CA ASN A 24 -26.78 6.01 -20.14
C ASN A 24 -26.12 6.86 -19.04
N PRO A 25 -25.55 8.03 -19.36
CA PRO A 25 -24.75 8.82 -18.43
C PRO A 25 -25.55 9.34 -17.22
N TYR A 26 -26.88 9.43 -17.35
CA TYR A 26 -27.76 9.80 -16.24
C TYR A 26 -27.96 8.65 -15.24
N LEU A 27 -27.84 7.40 -15.68
CA LEU A 27 -27.97 6.22 -14.83
C LEU A 27 -26.67 5.92 -14.08
N GLU A 28 -25.52 6.12 -14.72
CA GLU A 28 -24.17 6.05 -14.12
C GLU A 28 -24.00 7.04 -12.97
N MET A 29 -24.42 8.30 -13.18
CA MET A 29 -24.42 9.30 -12.11
C MET A 29 -25.38 8.92 -10.97
N ALA A 30 -26.57 8.43 -11.28
CA ALA A 30 -27.54 8.05 -10.26
C ALA A 30 -27.04 6.88 -9.39
N VAL A 31 -26.44 5.85 -10.01
CA VAL A 31 -25.86 4.69 -9.29
C VAL A 31 -24.65 5.11 -8.47
N THR A 32 -23.77 5.96 -8.99
CA THR A 32 -22.62 6.48 -8.25
C THR A 32 -23.07 7.30 -7.04
N VAL A 33 -24.07 8.18 -7.21
CA VAL A 33 -24.62 8.97 -6.10
C VAL A 33 -25.29 8.08 -5.06
N PHE A 34 -26.02 7.04 -5.46
CA PHE A 34 -26.65 6.11 -4.52
C PHE A 34 -25.65 5.24 -3.76
N VAL A 35 -24.61 4.74 -4.42
CA VAL A 35 -23.56 3.92 -3.78
C VAL A 35 -22.75 4.75 -2.80
N VAL A 36 -22.39 5.99 -3.18
CA VAL A 36 -21.67 6.92 -2.30
C VAL A 36 -22.55 7.35 -1.12
N ALA A 37 -23.83 7.64 -1.34
CA ALA A 37 -24.75 7.97 -0.25
C ALA A 37 -24.96 6.79 0.72
N ALA A 38 -25.08 5.56 0.21
CA ALA A 38 -25.21 4.36 1.04
C ALA A 38 -23.94 4.08 1.84
N LEU A 39 -22.76 4.27 1.23
CA LEU A 39 -21.46 4.11 1.89
C LEU A 39 -21.26 5.18 2.98
N MET A 40 -21.69 6.42 2.74
CA MET A 40 -21.65 7.50 3.74
C MET A 40 -22.60 7.25 4.91
N VAL A 41 -23.81 6.73 4.68
CA VAL A 41 -24.74 6.34 5.75
C VAL A 41 -24.19 5.17 6.58
N PHE A 42 -23.49 4.24 5.93
CA PHE A 42 -22.82 3.13 6.59
C PHE A 42 -21.66 3.64 7.46
N ILE A 43 -20.77 4.47 6.93
CA ILE A 43 -19.63 5.04 7.66
C ILE A 43 -20.10 5.92 8.84
N ALA A 44 -21.10 6.78 8.63
CA ALA A 44 -21.65 7.63 9.68
C ALA A 44 -22.35 6.86 10.82
N ARG A 45 -22.76 5.60 10.59
CA ARG A 45 -23.28 4.72 11.65
C ARG A 45 -22.20 4.14 12.56
N PHE A 46 -20.93 4.12 12.12
CA PHE A 46 -19.85 3.44 12.86
C PHE A 46 -18.82 4.37 13.52
N THR A 47 -18.74 5.65 13.16
CA THR A 47 -17.59 6.48 13.61
C THR A 47 -17.91 7.66 14.53
N CYS A 48 -19.16 8.11 14.72
CA CYS A 48 -19.39 9.23 15.64
C CYS A 48 -20.85 9.42 16.11
N PRO A 49 -21.16 9.36 17.42
CA PRO A 49 -22.49 9.69 17.95
C PRO A 49 -22.93 11.14 17.66
N LEU A 50 -21.98 12.09 17.63
CA LEU A 50 -22.21 13.51 17.34
C LEU A 50 -22.65 13.75 15.88
N LEU A 51 -22.10 12.98 14.94
CA LEU A 51 -22.45 13.07 13.52
C LEU A 51 -23.86 12.53 13.24
N ARG A 52 -24.31 11.55 14.03
CA ARG A 52 -25.68 10.99 13.97
C ARG A 52 -26.74 12.05 14.32
N THR A 53 -26.47 12.87 15.34
CA THR A 53 -27.36 13.96 15.77
C THR A 53 -27.37 15.10 14.75
N LEU A 54 -26.21 15.44 14.16
CA LEU A 54 -26.10 16.45 13.12
C LEU A 54 -26.84 16.05 11.83
N LEU A 55 -26.68 14.79 11.39
CA LEU A 55 -27.35 14.25 10.20
C LEU A 55 -28.85 14.05 10.41
N SER A 56 -29.31 13.76 11.63
CA SER A 56 -30.75 13.62 11.93
C SER A 56 -31.54 14.94 11.81
N LYS A 57 -30.85 16.09 11.95
CA LYS A 57 -31.43 17.43 11.75
C LYS A 57 -31.38 17.88 10.28
N PHE A 58 -30.57 17.23 9.45
CA PHE A 58 -30.55 17.42 8.01
C PHE A 58 -31.72 16.66 7.36
N ARG A 59 -32.92 17.27 7.34
CA ARG A 59 -33.97 16.88 6.39
C ARG A 59 -33.71 17.62 5.08
N PRO A 60 -33.32 16.94 3.98
CA PRO A 60 -33.27 17.60 2.69
C PRO A 60 -34.70 17.97 2.29
N LYS A 61 -35.03 19.27 2.39
CA LYS A 61 -36.28 19.79 1.84
C LYS A 61 -36.10 19.82 0.33
N MET A 62 -36.72 18.87 -0.38
CA MET A 62 -36.82 18.92 -1.82
C MET A 62 -37.62 20.17 -2.20
N MET A 63 -36.94 21.23 -2.61
CA MET A 63 -37.56 22.36 -3.29
C MET A 63 -36.49 23.22 -3.98
N GLY A 64 -36.74 23.52 -5.25
CA GLY A 64 -36.26 24.72 -5.91
C GLY A 64 -34.91 24.59 -6.62
N ASN A 65 -34.99 24.41 -7.94
CA ASN A 65 -33.94 24.57 -8.93
C ASN A 65 -33.03 25.79 -8.66
N ASN A 66 -31.91 25.59 -7.97
CA ASN A 66 -30.86 26.60 -7.86
C ASN A 66 -29.48 25.93 -7.95
N LYS A 67 -28.84 26.15 -9.10
CA LYS A 67 -27.56 25.56 -9.50
C LYS A 67 -26.44 25.83 -8.49
N SER A 68 -26.56 26.89 -7.68
CA SER A 68 -25.57 27.34 -6.68
C SER A 68 -25.35 26.37 -5.52
N HIS A 69 -26.37 25.64 -5.05
CA HIS A 69 -26.22 24.69 -3.92
C HIS A 69 -25.58 23.36 -4.34
N HIS A 70 -25.80 22.94 -5.59
CA HIS A 70 -25.13 21.78 -6.16
C HIS A 70 -23.62 22.02 -6.28
N PHE A 71 -23.20 23.20 -6.77
CA PHE A 71 -21.78 23.57 -6.86
C PHE A 71 -21.09 23.61 -5.49
N LEU A 72 -21.76 24.10 -4.44
CA LEU A 72 -21.18 24.17 -3.10
C LEU A 72 -20.95 22.77 -2.49
N CYS A 73 -21.90 21.84 -2.67
CA CYS A 73 -21.75 20.47 -2.16
C CYS A 73 -20.73 19.66 -2.95
N SER A 74 -20.66 19.81 -4.28
CA SER A 74 -19.63 19.14 -5.08
C SER A 74 -18.23 19.73 -4.85
N ALA A 75 -18.10 21.03 -4.57
CA ALA A 75 -16.83 21.63 -4.16
C ALA A 75 -16.36 21.10 -2.78
N LEU A 76 -17.27 20.91 -1.82
CA LEU A 76 -16.93 20.36 -0.49
C LEU A 76 -16.58 18.86 -0.55
N LEU A 77 -17.23 18.09 -1.44
CA LEU A 77 -16.89 16.69 -1.73
C LEU A 77 -15.54 16.57 -2.45
N ALA A 78 -15.23 17.45 -3.40
CA ALA A 78 -13.91 17.49 -4.03
C ALA A 78 -12.81 17.89 -3.02
N LEU A 79 -13.11 18.77 -2.05
CA LEU A 79 -12.18 19.14 -0.98
C LEU A 79 -11.92 18.00 0.01
N LEU A 80 -12.87 17.09 0.21
CA LEU A 80 -12.70 15.86 1.00
C LEU A 80 -11.92 14.76 0.27
N MET A 81 -11.81 14.81 -1.07
CA MET A 81 -11.03 13.86 -1.87
C MET A 81 -9.53 14.23 -1.97
N ILE A 82 -9.07 15.30 -1.29
CA ILE A 82 -7.66 15.73 -1.32
C ILE A 82 -6.84 15.14 -0.17
N THR A 83 -7.45 14.47 0.81
CA THR A 83 -6.69 13.73 1.81
C THR A 83 -6.47 12.31 1.31
N ASP A 84 -5.48 12.11 0.45
CA ASP A 84 -4.66 10.89 0.44
C ASP A 84 -3.59 10.95 -0.67
N ALA A 85 -2.58 11.81 -0.53
CA ALA A 85 -1.30 11.57 -1.18
C ALA A 85 -0.38 10.82 -0.18
N TYR A 86 -0.80 9.61 0.21
CA TYR A 86 -0.06 8.73 1.15
C TYR A 86 0.86 7.72 0.46
N ALA A 87 1.09 7.85 -0.85
CA ALA A 87 1.95 6.90 -1.55
C ALA A 87 3.41 7.32 -1.43
N GLU A 88 4.19 6.54 -0.68
CA GLU A 88 5.66 6.55 -0.79
C GLU A 88 6.06 6.27 -2.25
N MET A 89 6.96 7.06 -2.82
CA MET A 89 7.40 6.87 -4.20
C MET A 89 8.57 5.89 -4.24
N TRP A 90 8.38 4.77 -4.94
CA TRP A 90 9.42 3.80 -5.19
C TRP A 90 10.22 4.14 -6.45
N SER A 91 11.54 4.08 -6.34
CA SER A 91 12.48 4.21 -7.45
C SER A 91 13.30 2.94 -7.64
N LEU A 92 13.82 2.79 -8.86
CA LEU A 92 14.74 1.73 -9.25
C LEU A 92 16.11 2.32 -9.63
N ALA A 93 17.17 1.64 -9.22
CA ALA A 93 18.51 1.95 -9.65
C ALA A 93 19.29 0.65 -9.92
N VAL A 94 20.28 0.75 -10.81
CA VAL A 94 21.09 -0.38 -11.24
C VAL A 94 22.56 -0.03 -11.10
N SER A 95 23.25 -0.75 -10.24
CA SER A 95 24.71 -0.68 -10.14
C SER A 95 25.33 -1.82 -10.96
N LYS A 96 26.31 -1.48 -11.80
CA LYS A 96 27.08 -2.46 -12.58
C LYS A 96 28.52 -2.46 -12.10
N HIS A 97 29.01 -3.64 -11.73
CA HIS A 97 30.41 -3.83 -11.41
C HIS A 97 31.20 -3.95 -12.71
N ARG A 98 32.20 -3.07 -12.91
CA ARG A 98 32.89 -2.93 -14.21
C ARG A 98 33.79 -4.10 -14.58
N SER A 99 34.18 -4.96 -13.63
CA SER A 99 35.18 -6.00 -13.86
C SER A 99 34.60 -7.37 -14.19
N ASP A 100 33.34 -7.65 -13.85
CA ASP A 100 32.72 -8.98 -14.01
C ASP A 100 31.27 -8.94 -14.51
N ASP A 101 30.83 -7.78 -15.02
CA ASP A 101 29.46 -7.52 -15.50
C ASP A 101 28.35 -7.85 -14.48
N ARG A 102 28.69 -8.01 -13.19
CA ARG A 102 27.69 -8.25 -12.16
C ARG A 102 26.83 -7.02 -11.97
N VAL A 103 25.54 -7.28 -11.77
CA VAL A 103 24.52 -6.26 -11.59
C VAL A 103 23.93 -6.38 -10.18
N ILE A 104 23.69 -5.23 -9.56
CA ILE A 104 22.86 -5.10 -8.36
C ILE A 104 21.71 -4.16 -8.69
N ILE A 105 20.50 -4.65 -8.52
CA ILE A 105 19.25 -3.89 -8.67
C ILE A 105 18.83 -3.42 -7.29
N PHE A 106 18.55 -2.13 -7.16
CA PHE A 106 18.00 -1.51 -5.98
C PHE A 106 16.58 -1.05 -6.25
N ARG A 107 15.65 -1.40 -5.35
CA ARG A 107 14.32 -0.80 -5.26
C ARG A 107 14.24 -0.08 -3.91
N TYR A 108 13.97 1.22 -3.90
CA TYR A 108 14.00 2.03 -2.69
C TYR A 108 12.97 3.14 -2.69
N ILE A 109 12.63 3.66 -1.51
CA ILE A 109 11.74 4.82 -1.39
C ILE A 109 12.52 6.10 -1.71
N SER A 110 12.32 6.65 -2.90
CA SER A 110 12.96 7.90 -3.30
C SER A 110 12.36 9.13 -2.60
N GLU A 111 11.08 9.05 -2.27
CA GLU A 111 10.31 10.13 -1.62
C GLU A 111 9.31 9.53 -0.63
N PHE A 112 9.33 10.01 0.61
CA PHE A 112 8.37 9.64 1.64
C PHE A 112 7.19 10.62 1.62
N ALA A 113 6.06 10.22 2.22
CA ALA A 113 4.95 11.12 2.45
C ALA A 113 5.41 12.40 3.20
N PRO A 114 4.85 13.59 2.93
CA PRO A 114 5.31 14.86 3.50
C PRO A 114 5.38 14.91 5.04
N ASN A 115 4.58 14.09 5.72
CA ASN A 115 4.49 13.99 7.17
C ASN A 115 5.07 12.68 7.73
N PHE A 116 5.89 11.98 6.95
CA PHE A 116 6.52 10.74 7.40
C PHE A 116 7.56 11.01 8.51
N ASP A 117 7.28 10.52 9.72
CA ASP A 117 8.19 10.65 10.85
C ASP A 117 9.18 9.48 10.90
N ARG A 118 10.41 9.75 10.47
CA ARG A 118 11.53 8.78 10.56
C ARG A 118 11.95 8.52 12.01
N ALA A 119 11.88 9.52 12.88
CA ALA A 119 12.33 9.39 14.27
C ALA A 119 11.44 8.41 15.05
N ALA A 120 10.18 8.24 14.64
CA ALA A 120 9.28 7.22 15.17
C ALA A 120 9.77 5.79 14.94
N LYS A 121 10.69 5.54 14.01
CA LYS A 121 11.18 4.20 13.64
C LYS A 121 12.70 4.11 13.74
N PRO A 122 13.27 4.03 14.96
CA PRO A 122 14.71 4.17 15.17
C PRO A 122 15.50 2.87 14.99
N ALA A 123 14.83 1.71 14.86
CA ALA A 123 15.51 0.43 14.70
C ALA A 123 15.63 0.10 13.21
N ARG A 124 16.86 -0.10 12.72
CA ARG A 124 17.13 -0.63 11.39
C ARG A 124 17.24 -2.14 11.48
N ILE A 125 16.49 -2.86 10.64
CA ILE A 125 16.55 -4.31 10.53
C ILE A 125 16.85 -4.68 9.08
N ILE A 126 17.80 -5.57 8.87
CA ILE A 126 18.18 -6.10 7.57
C ILE A 126 17.90 -7.60 7.57
N LEU A 127 17.09 -8.05 6.61
CA LEU A 127 16.95 -9.46 6.28
C LEU A 127 17.87 -9.76 5.10
N LEU A 128 18.68 -10.81 5.19
CA LEU A 128 19.62 -11.22 4.15
C LEU A 128 19.27 -12.62 3.67
N TRP A 129 19.24 -12.81 2.36
CA TRP A 129 19.05 -14.10 1.72
C TRP A 129 20.17 -14.33 0.72
N LYS A 130 21.08 -15.24 1.06
CA LYS A 130 22.17 -15.67 0.17
C LYS A 130 21.67 -16.77 -0.75
N TYR A 131 22.00 -16.69 -2.04
CA TYR A 131 21.61 -17.69 -3.03
C TYR A 131 22.74 -17.99 -4.01
N ALA A 132 22.71 -19.16 -4.62
CA ALA A 132 23.68 -19.53 -5.65
C ALA A 132 23.24 -19.00 -7.02
N SER A 133 24.17 -18.35 -7.73
CA SER A 133 23.98 -17.88 -9.10
C SER A 133 25.33 -17.64 -9.78
N ASP A 134 25.42 -17.99 -11.06
CA ASP A 134 26.61 -17.72 -11.87
C ASP A 134 26.72 -16.23 -12.24
N ARG A 135 25.57 -15.58 -12.48
CA ARG A 135 25.48 -14.19 -12.94
C ARG A 135 25.08 -13.20 -11.84
N GLY A 136 25.04 -13.66 -10.60
CA GLY A 136 24.68 -12.83 -9.45
C GLY A 136 23.19 -12.59 -9.25
N MET A 137 22.31 -12.97 -10.18
CA MET A 137 20.86 -12.80 -10.09
C MET A 137 20.15 -14.11 -9.70
N PRO A 138 19.06 -14.07 -8.92
CA PRO A 138 18.36 -15.28 -8.49
C PRO A 138 17.71 -15.98 -9.69
N SER A 139 17.55 -17.30 -9.60
CA SER A 139 16.71 -18.04 -10.54
C SER A 139 15.23 -17.64 -10.38
N THR A 140 14.39 -17.97 -11.36
CA THR A 140 12.94 -17.71 -11.27
C THR A 140 12.31 -18.41 -10.05
N ALA A 141 12.74 -19.64 -9.74
CA ALA A 141 12.25 -20.37 -8.58
C ALA A 141 12.67 -19.72 -7.25
N GLU A 142 13.92 -19.24 -7.19
CA GLU A 142 14.43 -18.54 -6.01
C GLU A 142 13.73 -17.20 -5.81
N GLN A 143 13.52 -16.45 -6.90
CA GLN A 143 12.78 -15.19 -6.89
C GLN A 143 11.33 -15.40 -6.44
N ALA A 144 10.65 -16.46 -6.87
CA ALA A 144 9.31 -16.79 -6.42
C ALA A 144 9.25 -16.99 -4.90
N ARG A 145 10.20 -17.74 -4.32
CA ARG A 145 10.28 -17.93 -2.86
C ARG A 145 10.57 -16.63 -2.10
N MET A 146 11.39 -15.74 -2.67
CA MET A 146 11.65 -14.42 -2.09
C MET A 146 10.40 -13.54 -2.12
N ASN A 147 9.60 -13.62 -3.18
CA ASN A 147 8.33 -12.91 -3.27
C ASN A 147 7.30 -13.48 -2.29
N ASP A 148 7.27 -14.80 -2.09
CA ASP A 148 6.43 -15.43 -1.06
C ASP A 148 6.80 -14.93 0.34
N LEU A 149 8.09 -14.78 0.64
CA LEU A 149 8.55 -14.17 1.89
C LEU A 149 8.01 -12.74 2.03
N GLU A 150 8.20 -11.88 1.02
CA GLU A 150 7.67 -10.50 1.05
C GLU A 150 6.15 -10.46 1.28
N ASN A 151 5.40 -11.30 0.56
CA ASN A 151 3.94 -11.38 0.67
C ASN A 151 3.47 -11.82 2.07
N LEU A 152 4.20 -12.73 2.72
CA LEU A 152 3.89 -13.17 4.08
C LEU A 152 4.20 -12.10 5.12
N LEU A 153 5.29 -11.35 4.91
CA LEU A 153 5.75 -10.35 5.87
C LEU A 153 4.98 -9.02 5.77
N GLN A 154 4.58 -8.61 4.57
CA GLN A 154 3.92 -7.32 4.33
C GLN A 154 2.76 -7.04 5.31
N PRO A 155 1.72 -7.89 5.44
CA PRO A 155 0.56 -7.54 6.26
C PRO A 155 0.88 -7.44 7.76
N VAL A 156 1.85 -8.20 8.27
CA VAL A 156 2.23 -8.16 9.70
C VAL A 156 3.20 -7.04 10.02
N ILE A 157 3.98 -6.58 9.04
CA ILE A 157 4.95 -5.49 9.20
C ILE A 157 4.27 -4.13 9.05
N GLU A 158 3.32 -4.01 8.10
CA GLU A 158 2.58 -2.77 7.86
C GLU A 158 1.45 -2.55 8.87
N SER A 159 0.99 -3.61 9.55
CA SER A 159 -0.02 -3.47 10.61
C SER A 159 0.44 -2.50 11.69
N ASP A 160 -0.44 -1.57 12.07
CA ASP A 160 -0.20 -0.59 13.15
C ASP A 160 1.05 0.30 12.91
N ASP A 161 1.41 0.52 11.65
CA ASP A 161 2.57 1.33 11.27
C ASP A 161 3.85 0.84 11.99
N ARG A 162 3.98 -0.48 12.16
CA ARG A 162 5.04 -1.09 12.98
C ARG A 162 6.42 -0.88 12.36
N ALA A 163 6.52 -1.01 11.05
CA ALA A 163 7.76 -0.82 10.29
C ALA A 163 7.49 -0.50 8.81
N ASN A 164 8.49 0.08 8.14
CA ASN A 164 8.49 0.34 6.71
C ASN A 164 9.61 -0.45 6.04
N LEU A 165 9.30 -1.14 4.93
CA LEU A 165 10.31 -1.63 4.00
C LEU A 165 10.78 -0.44 3.17
N VAL A 166 12.05 -0.04 3.29
CA VAL A 166 12.55 1.18 2.63
C VAL A 166 13.47 0.91 1.45
N LEU A 167 14.04 -0.30 1.39
CA LEU A 167 15.01 -0.69 0.37
C LEU A 167 15.04 -2.20 0.22
N VAL A 168 15.11 -2.65 -1.03
CA VAL A 168 15.50 -4.00 -1.41
C VAL A 168 16.68 -3.92 -2.37
N SER A 169 17.76 -4.65 -2.10
CA SER A 169 18.86 -4.85 -3.04
C SER A 169 18.83 -6.30 -3.53
N THR A 170 19.09 -6.54 -4.81
CA THR A 170 19.18 -7.89 -5.37
C THR A 170 20.29 -7.94 -6.40
N GLY A 171 21.25 -8.82 -6.17
CA GLY A 171 22.37 -9.04 -7.06
C GLY A 171 23.54 -9.63 -6.30
N ASN A 172 24.60 -9.97 -7.02
CA ASN A 172 25.80 -10.55 -6.43
C ASN A 172 25.53 -11.70 -5.44
N ASN A 173 24.64 -12.63 -5.80
CA ASN A 173 24.33 -13.82 -5.00
C ASN A 173 23.65 -13.50 -3.64
N LEU A 174 23.09 -12.30 -3.51
CA LEU A 174 22.47 -11.79 -2.29
C LEU A 174 21.18 -11.01 -2.61
N ARG A 175 20.20 -11.14 -1.72
CA ARG A 175 19.07 -10.21 -1.62
C ARG A 175 18.99 -9.69 -0.21
N GLU A 176 18.85 -8.38 -0.06
CA GLU A 176 18.69 -7.73 1.24
C GLU A 176 17.40 -6.93 1.26
N TRP A 177 16.68 -7.01 2.38
CA TRP A 177 15.53 -6.15 2.69
C TRP A 177 15.89 -5.29 3.89
N THR A 178 15.89 -3.97 3.72
CA THR A 178 16.10 -3.03 4.82
C THR A 178 14.78 -2.47 5.27
N TYR A 179 14.46 -2.72 6.54
CA TYR A 179 13.32 -2.19 7.25
C TYR A 179 13.77 -1.16 8.28
N TYR A 180 12.92 -0.17 8.53
CA TYR A 180 12.98 0.63 9.76
C TYR A 180 11.72 0.40 10.58
N ALA A 181 11.88 0.13 11.87
CA ALA A 181 10.81 -0.26 12.78
C ALA A 181 10.77 0.59 14.04
N LYS A 182 9.57 0.70 14.63
CA LYS A 182 9.35 1.30 15.97
C LYS A 182 10.11 0.54 17.05
N SER A 183 10.16 -0.79 16.95
CA SER A 183 10.79 -1.68 17.93
C SER A 183 11.29 -2.95 17.25
N GLU A 184 12.58 -3.25 17.43
CA GLU A 184 13.18 -4.51 16.98
C GLU A 184 12.43 -5.73 17.55
N LYS A 185 12.17 -5.73 18.86
CA LYS A 185 11.48 -6.84 19.54
C LYS A 185 10.11 -7.13 18.92
N GLN A 186 9.31 -6.09 18.65
CA GLN A 186 7.99 -6.26 18.04
C GLN A 186 8.09 -6.70 16.58
N PHE A 187 9.09 -6.20 15.85
CA PHE A 187 9.36 -6.61 14.47
C PHE A 187 9.71 -8.10 14.38
N ILE A 188 10.63 -8.59 15.21
CA ILE A 188 11.02 -10.00 15.24
C ILE A 188 9.84 -10.89 15.65
N ALA A 189 9.03 -10.47 16.64
CA ALA A 189 7.83 -11.20 17.01
C ALA A 189 6.83 -11.32 15.84
N ALA A 190 6.66 -10.24 15.07
CA ALA A 190 5.78 -10.23 13.89
C ALA A 190 6.27 -11.18 12.79
N ILE A 191 7.58 -11.18 12.49
CA ILE A 191 8.18 -12.12 11.54
C ILE A 191 7.93 -13.57 11.98
N ASN A 192 8.23 -13.89 13.25
CA ASN A 192 8.03 -15.24 13.77
C ASN A 192 6.58 -15.69 13.65
N GLN A 193 5.62 -14.78 13.89
CA GLN A 193 4.20 -15.07 13.71
C GLN A 193 3.84 -15.32 12.24
N ALA A 194 4.31 -14.49 11.31
CA ALA A 194 4.01 -14.64 9.89
C ALA A 194 4.61 -15.90 9.26
N LEU A 195 5.79 -16.32 9.74
CA LEU A 195 6.50 -17.48 9.22
C LEU A 195 6.15 -18.78 9.96
N ALA A 196 5.33 -18.72 11.01
CA ALA A 196 4.90 -19.90 11.77
C ALA A 196 4.20 -20.92 10.86
N GLY A 197 4.67 -22.18 10.91
CA GLY A 197 4.13 -23.28 10.12
C GLY A 197 4.45 -23.23 8.62
N LYS A 198 5.29 -22.29 8.17
CA LYS A 198 5.81 -22.24 6.80
C LYS A 198 7.09 -23.07 6.68
N PRO A 199 7.45 -23.53 5.46
CA PRO A 199 8.78 -24.04 5.20
C PRO A 199 9.85 -23.00 5.60
N PRO A 200 11.02 -23.43 6.10
CA PRO A 200 12.06 -22.50 6.53
C PRO A 200 12.55 -21.65 5.36
N PHE A 201 12.66 -20.35 5.59
CA PHE A 201 13.31 -19.40 4.69
C PHE A 201 14.77 -19.22 5.14
N PRO A 202 15.75 -19.20 4.21
CA PRO A 202 17.17 -19.08 4.54
C PRO A 202 17.57 -17.62 4.80
N ILE A 203 16.87 -16.97 5.74
CA ILE A 203 17.10 -15.57 6.09
C ILE A 203 18.03 -15.41 7.30
N GLU A 204 19.03 -14.56 7.16
CA GLU A 204 19.80 -14.01 8.27
C GLU A 204 19.19 -12.66 8.66
N ILE A 205 19.15 -12.35 9.96
CA ILE A 205 18.59 -11.09 10.46
C ILE A 205 19.67 -10.31 11.20
N HIS A 206 19.86 -9.06 10.82
CA HIS A 206 20.73 -8.10 11.52
C HIS A 206 19.92 -6.89 11.95
N SER A 207 20.17 -6.42 13.16
CA SER A 207 19.51 -5.24 13.72
C SER A 207 20.53 -4.27 14.28
N ALA A 208 20.23 -2.98 14.19
CA ALA A 208 21.00 -1.92 14.81
C ALA A 208 20.11 -0.71 15.09
N ALA A 209 20.44 0.06 16.13
CA ALA A 209 19.86 1.38 16.31
C ALA A 209 20.39 2.34 15.23
N ASP A 210 19.49 3.04 14.56
CA ASP A 210 19.79 4.11 13.60
C ASP A 210 18.68 5.17 13.63
N PRO A 211 18.49 5.89 14.75
CA PRO A 211 17.41 6.85 14.94
C PRO A 211 17.42 8.01 13.95
N GLN A 212 18.59 8.28 13.34
CA GLN A 212 18.76 9.33 12.34
C GLN A 212 18.64 8.83 10.91
N TRP A 213 18.40 7.53 10.70
CA TRP A 213 18.33 6.89 9.39
C TRP A 213 19.59 7.15 8.53
N SER A 214 20.73 7.32 9.20
CA SER A 214 21.99 7.70 8.59
C SER A 214 22.49 6.64 7.61
N SER A 215 22.21 5.36 7.88
CA SER A 215 22.56 4.24 7.00
C SER A 215 21.81 4.32 5.68
N TYR A 216 20.49 4.55 5.76
CA TYR A 216 19.63 4.70 4.59
C TYR A 216 20.04 5.89 3.74
N GLU A 217 20.22 7.06 4.37
CA GLU A 217 20.64 8.30 3.71
C GLU A 217 22.00 8.17 3.01
N THR A 218 22.95 7.50 3.67
CA THR A 218 24.28 7.24 3.07
C THR A 218 24.17 6.32 1.86
N LEU A 219 23.31 5.31 1.92
CA LEU A 219 23.14 4.37 0.83
C LEU A 219 22.46 5.02 -0.38
N ILE A 220 21.32 5.69 -0.19
CA ILE A 220 20.58 6.30 -1.30
C ILE A 220 21.39 7.37 -2.03
N LYS A 221 22.30 8.09 -1.35
CA LYS A 221 23.24 9.04 -1.99
C LYS A 221 24.27 8.38 -2.91
N LYS A 222 24.58 7.10 -2.71
CA LYS A 222 25.51 6.35 -3.57
C LYS A 222 24.82 5.71 -4.77
N VAL A 223 23.49 5.57 -4.68
CA VAL A 223 22.67 4.84 -5.64
C VAL A 223 21.88 5.80 -6.56
N LYS A 224 21.64 7.04 -6.10
CA LYS A 224 21.27 8.20 -6.94
C LYS A 224 22.48 8.72 -7.69
#